data_AF-A0A0D6E8T8-F1
#
_entry.id   AF-A0A0D6E8T8-F1
#
_cell.length_a   1.000
_cell.length_b   1.000
_cell.length_c   1.000
_cell.angle_alpha   90.00
_cell.angle_beta   90.00
_cell.angle_gamma   90.00
#
_symmetry.space_group_name_H-M   'P 1'
#
loop_
_entity.id
_entity.type
_entity.pdbx_description
1 polymer ?
#
loop_
_entity_poly.entity_id
_entity_poly.type
_entity_poly.pdbx_seq_one_letter_code
_entity_poly.pdbx_strand_id
1 'polypeptide(L)'
;MDGVKHIIAVASGKGGVGKSTVTVNLALALAAQGYRVGVLDADIYGPSQAQMLGVKEGTRPQAASNDKFLPLQAHGIQAMSMAFMVNTREPMVWRGPMVVGAFQQMLTQTQWDNLDFLLIDMPPGTGDIQLTLAQKVPVAGAVIVTTPQDIALLDARKGIEMFRKVNVPVLGVVENMSLYHCENCGHEAAIFGTGGGDSIAQEYDTQVLGRLPLTLSIRELTDSGRPSVVSEPEGSVSQTFAAIAQKVAEAVSANQGDGPTISFSE
;
A
#
# COMPACT_ATOMS: atom_id res chain seq x y z
N MET A 1 -11.71 -12.22 5.12
CA MET A 1 -10.98 -11.45 6.14
C MET A 1 -10.66 -12.25 7.39
N ASP A 2 -11.36 -13.36 7.64
CA ASP A 2 -10.96 -14.33 8.65
C ASP A 2 -9.48 -14.68 8.52
N GLY A 3 -8.77 -14.69 9.65
CA GLY A 3 -7.33 -14.98 9.71
C GLY A 3 -6.41 -13.80 9.40
N VAL A 4 -6.91 -12.58 9.15
CA VAL A 4 -6.07 -11.38 8.99
C VAL A 4 -6.08 -10.56 10.29
N LYS A 5 -4.92 -10.36 10.92
CA LYS A 5 -4.80 -9.61 12.18
C LYS A 5 -4.87 -8.10 11.99
N HIS A 6 -4.09 -7.55 11.05
CA HIS A 6 -4.00 -6.11 10.82
C HIS A 6 -4.17 -5.77 9.34
N ILE A 7 -5.13 -4.90 9.04
CA ILE A 7 -5.35 -4.37 7.69
C ILE A 7 -4.78 -2.95 7.65
N ILE A 8 -3.86 -2.70 6.72
CA ILE A 8 -3.23 -1.39 6.53
C ILE A 8 -3.59 -0.87 5.15
N ALA A 9 -4.22 0.30 5.09
CA ALA A 9 -4.48 0.98 3.83
C ALA A 9 -3.23 1.78 3.42
N VAL A 10 -2.74 1.59 2.20
CA VAL A 10 -1.69 2.42 1.61
C VAL A 10 -2.33 3.33 0.58
N ALA A 11 -2.34 4.63 0.84
CA ALA A 11 -3.08 5.60 0.03
C ALA A 11 -2.20 6.75 -0.44
N SER A 12 -2.64 7.42 -1.50
CA SER A 12 -2.05 8.65 -1.99
C SER A 12 -3.12 9.59 -2.48
N GLY A 13 -2.87 10.89 -2.32
CA GLY A 13 -3.82 11.90 -2.81
C GLY A 13 -3.89 12.00 -4.33
N LYS A 14 -2.81 11.66 -5.03
CA LYS A 14 -2.71 11.69 -6.49
C LYS A 14 -2.05 10.44 -7.06
N GLY A 15 -2.23 10.24 -8.36
CA GLY A 15 -1.50 9.22 -9.13
C GLY A 15 -0.03 9.60 -9.33
N GLY A 16 0.83 8.60 -9.51
CA GLY A 16 2.24 8.81 -9.89
C GLY A 16 3.22 9.11 -8.75
N VAL A 17 2.80 9.12 -7.48
CA VAL A 17 3.71 9.30 -6.33
C VAL A 17 4.49 8.03 -5.94
N GLY A 18 4.28 6.92 -6.64
CA GLY A 18 4.93 5.62 -6.35
C GLY A 18 4.28 4.81 -5.23
N LYS A 19 3.01 5.07 -4.91
CA LYS A 19 2.21 4.34 -3.90
C LYS A 19 2.35 2.82 -4.03
N SER A 20 2.09 2.25 -5.21
CA SER A 20 2.15 0.79 -5.43
C SER A 20 3.54 0.20 -5.21
N THR A 21 4.59 0.94 -5.61
CA THR A 21 6.00 0.60 -5.35
C THR A 21 6.31 0.61 -3.85
N VAL A 22 5.77 1.58 -3.11
CA VAL A 22 5.89 1.61 -1.64
C VAL A 22 5.13 0.44 -1.03
N THR A 23 3.90 0.16 -1.46
CA THR A 23 3.07 -0.94 -0.95
C THR A 23 3.78 -2.29 -1.07
N VAL A 24 4.31 -2.62 -2.25
CA VAL A 24 4.95 -3.92 -2.48
C VAL A 24 6.24 -4.09 -1.67
N ASN A 25 7.10 -3.06 -1.64
CA ASN A 25 8.36 -3.14 -0.90
C ASN A 25 8.12 -3.11 0.62
N LEU A 26 7.13 -2.35 1.11
CA LEU A 26 6.75 -2.37 2.51
C LEU A 26 6.23 -3.75 2.93
N ALA A 27 5.39 -4.39 2.10
CA ALA A 27 4.91 -5.74 2.37
C ALA A 27 6.05 -6.76 2.44
N LEU A 28 6.99 -6.68 1.49
CA LEU A 28 8.17 -7.55 1.46
C LEU A 28 9.12 -7.29 2.63
N ALA A 29 9.25 -6.04 3.08
CA ALA A 29 10.07 -5.69 4.25
C ALA A 29 9.46 -6.23 5.56
N LEU A 30 8.13 -6.14 5.72
CA LEU A 30 7.43 -6.80 6.83
C LEU A 30 7.61 -8.33 6.77
N ALA A 31 7.51 -8.93 5.58
CA ALA A 31 7.72 -10.36 5.42
C ALA A 31 9.16 -10.78 5.76
N ALA A 32 10.16 -9.98 5.38
CA ALA A 32 11.56 -10.18 5.74
C ALA A 32 11.82 -10.10 7.25
N GLN A 33 10.96 -9.37 8.00
CA GLN A 33 10.97 -9.33 9.46
C GLN A 33 10.25 -10.52 10.12
N GLY A 34 9.75 -11.49 9.33
CA GLY A 34 9.14 -12.73 9.80
C GLY A 34 7.62 -12.69 9.93
N TYR A 35 6.96 -11.60 9.52
CA TYR A 35 5.51 -11.51 9.50
C TYR A 35 4.91 -12.28 8.33
N ARG A 36 3.70 -12.82 8.52
CA ARG A 36 2.89 -13.36 7.42
C ARG A 36 2.15 -12.21 6.74
N VAL A 37 2.54 -11.89 5.50
CA VAL A 37 2.06 -10.69 4.82
C VAL A 37 1.27 -11.01 3.55
N GLY A 38 0.20 -10.24 3.34
CA GLY A 38 -0.55 -10.21 2.10
C GLY A 38 -0.61 -8.81 1.49
N VAL A 39 -0.78 -8.75 0.18
CA VAL A 39 -1.06 -7.52 -0.58
C VAL A 39 -2.35 -7.69 -1.38
N LEU A 40 -3.27 -6.74 -1.23
CA LEU A 40 -4.47 -6.63 -2.05
C LEU A 40 -4.39 -5.35 -2.89
N ASP A 41 -4.41 -5.50 -4.21
CA ASP A 41 -4.43 -4.41 -5.17
C ASP A 41 -5.87 -3.92 -5.37
N ALA A 42 -6.17 -2.73 -4.84
CA ALA A 42 -7.48 -2.11 -4.98
C ALA A 42 -7.54 -1.11 -6.14
N ASP A 43 -6.43 -0.87 -6.85
CA ASP A 43 -6.40 -0.01 -8.04
C ASP A 43 -6.89 -0.78 -9.26
N ILE A 44 -8.21 -0.92 -9.37
CA ILE A 44 -8.87 -1.72 -10.42
C ILE A 44 -8.61 -1.17 -11.83
N TYR A 45 -8.36 0.13 -11.98
CA TYR A 45 -8.16 0.77 -13.27
C TYR A 45 -6.72 0.66 -13.77
N GLY A 46 -5.75 0.61 -12.85
CA GLY A 46 -4.33 0.49 -13.17
C GLY A 46 -3.63 -0.51 -12.26
N PRO A 47 -4.07 -1.79 -12.20
CA PRO A 47 -3.50 -2.75 -11.27
C PRO A 47 -2.05 -3.01 -11.65
N SER A 48 -1.15 -2.78 -10.70
CA SER A 48 0.30 -2.85 -10.94
C SER A 48 0.99 -3.90 -10.08
N GLN A 49 0.35 -4.36 -9.00
CA GLN A 49 0.97 -5.30 -8.05
C GLN A 49 1.34 -6.64 -8.71
N ALA A 50 0.52 -7.12 -9.65
CA ALA A 50 0.80 -8.34 -10.41
C ALA A 50 2.16 -8.28 -11.14
N GLN A 51 2.39 -7.18 -11.87
CA GLN A 51 3.65 -6.96 -12.59
C GLN A 51 4.81 -6.75 -11.62
N MET A 52 4.63 -5.93 -10.59
CA MET A 52 5.66 -5.62 -9.60
C MET A 52 6.12 -6.85 -8.80
N LEU A 53 5.25 -7.85 -8.66
CA LEU A 53 5.55 -9.14 -8.04
C LEU A 53 6.09 -10.19 -9.03
N GLY A 54 6.22 -9.85 -10.32
CA GLY A 54 6.70 -10.78 -11.35
C GLY A 54 5.73 -11.92 -11.65
N VAL A 55 4.44 -11.74 -11.35
CA VAL A 55 3.40 -12.72 -11.67
C VAL A 55 3.14 -12.67 -13.18
N LYS A 56 3.22 -13.83 -13.83
CA LYS A 56 3.01 -13.93 -15.29
C LYS A 56 1.61 -13.47 -15.66
N GLU A 57 1.50 -12.69 -16.73
CA GLU A 57 0.22 -12.28 -17.29
C GLU A 57 -0.68 -13.51 -17.56
N GLY A 58 -1.96 -13.40 -17.20
CA GLY A 58 -2.93 -14.48 -17.34
C GLY A 58 -2.89 -15.54 -16.24
N THR A 59 -2.00 -15.42 -15.25
CA THR A 59 -2.05 -16.26 -14.03
C THR A 59 -3.33 -15.96 -13.28
N ARG A 60 -4.11 -17.00 -12.97
CA ARG A 60 -5.40 -16.87 -12.28
C ARG A 60 -5.37 -17.51 -10.90
N PRO A 61 -6.12 -16.97 -9.92
CA PRO A 61 -6.29 -17.59 -8.61
C PRO A 61 -7.00 -18.93 -8.79
N GLN A 62 -6.60 -19.93 -8.01
CA GLN A 62 -7.33 -21.20 -7.96
C GLN A 62 -8.59 -21.01 -7.13
N ALA A 63 -9.68 -21.64 -7.55
CA ALA A 63 -10.88 -21.71 -6.73
C ALA A 63 -10.61 -22.58 -5.48
N ALA A 64 -11.04 -22.08 -4.32
CA ALA A 64 -11.11 -22.81 -3.07
C ALA A 64 -12.55 -23.30 -2.82
N SER A 65 -12.78 -24.01 -1.71
CA SER A 65 -14.12 -24.31 -1.24
C SER A 65 -14.91 -23.03 -0.91
N ASN A 66 -16.25 -23.10 -0.96
CA ASN A 66 -17.18 -22.04 -0.54
C ASN A 66 -17.07 -20.74 -1.37
N ASP A 67 -16.94 -20.85 -2.70
CA ASP A 67 -16.89 -19.71 -3.62
C ASP A 67 -15.77 -18.69 -3.29
N LYS A 68 -14.66 -19.17 -2.73
CA LYS A 68 -13.46 -18.37 -2.43
C LYS A 68 -12.35 -18.63 -3.44
N PHE A 69 -11.39 -17.71 -3.49
CA PHE A 69 -10.16 -17.81 -4.27
C PHE A 69 -8.95 -17.93 -3.36
N LEU A 70 -8.01 -18.80 -3.71
CA LEU A 70 -6.70 -18.83 -3.07
C LEU A 70 -5.85 -17.67 -3.61
N PRO A 71 -5.26 -16.82 -2.74
CA PRO A 71 -4.34 -15.79 -3.19
C PRO A 71 -3.12 -16.41 -3.87
N LEU A 72 -2.52 -15.68 -4.80
CA LEU A 72 -1.28 -16.11 -5.43
C LEU A 72 -0.12 -15.93 -4.45
N GLN A 73 0.90 -16.78 -4.57
CA GLN A 73 2.14 -16.66 -3.79
C GLN A 73 3.22 -16.04 -4.67
N ALA A 74 3.85 -14.97 -4.20
CA ALA A 74 4.98 -14.33 -4.88
C ALA A 74 5.96 -13.79 -3.85
N HIS A 75 7.26 -14.07 -4.02
CA HIS A 75 8.32 -13.57 -3.14
C HIS A 75 8.09 -13.81 -1.64
N GLY A 76 7.40 -14.90 -1.28
CA GLY A 76 7.09 -15.24 0.11
C GLY A 76 5.88 -14.51 0.72
N ILE A 77 5.13 -13.74 -0.07
CA ILE A 77 3.90 -13.07 0.35
C ILE A 77 2.68 -13.54 -0.45
N GLN A 78 1.50 -13.36 0.14
CA GLN A 78 0.22 -13.63 -0.51
C GLN A 78 -0.24 -12.41 -1.31
N ALA A 79 -0.81 -12.60 -2.50
CA ALA A 79 -1.23 -11.50 -3.36
C ALA A 79 -2.61 -11.74 -3.97
N MET A 80 -3.42 -10.68 -4.01
CA MET A 80 -4.68 -10.63 -4.76
C MET A 80 -4.75 -9.31 -5.54
N SER A 81 -5.15 -9.38 -6.81
CA SER A 81 -5.31 -8.21 -7.68
C SER A 81 -6.39 -8.49 -8.71
N MET A 82 -7.05 -7.41 -9.15
CA MET A 82 -7.99 -7.46 -10.27
C MET A 82 -7.33 -8.05 -11.53
N ALA A 83 -6.02 -7.80 -11.73
CA ALA A 83 -5.25 -8.34 -12.84
C ALA A 83 -5.27 -9.88 -12.93
N PHE A 84 -5.54 -10.59 -11.83
CA PHE A 84 -5.64 -12.06 -11.83
C PHE A 84 -7.04 -12.56 -12.20
N MET A 85 -8.07 -11.72 -12.02
CA MET A 85 -9.46 -12.12 -12.19
C MET A 85 -10.00 -11.81 -13.59
N VAL A 86 -9.34 -10.91 -14.35
CA VAL A 86 -9.80 -10.51 -15.68
C VAL A 86 -8.79 -10.79 -16.78
N ASN A 87 -9.31 -10.96 -17.99
CA ASN A 87 -8.50 -11.11 -19.18
C ASN A 87 -8.15 -9.72 -19.72
N THR A 88 -6.86 -9.35 -19.68
CA THR A 88 -6.31 -8.06 -20.10
C THR A 88 -6.50 -7.75 -21.60
N ARG A 89 -6.85 -8.76 -22.40
CA ARG A 89 -6.99 -8.62 -23.87
C ARG A 89 -8.29 -7.98 -24.32
N GLU A 90 -9.31 -7.90 -23.46
CA GLU A 90 -10.59 -7.30 -23.80
C GLU A 90 -10.77 -5.96 -23.07
N PRO A 91 -11.02 -4.86 -23.80
CA PRO A 91 -11.32 -3.58 -23.15
C PRO A 91 -12.65 -3.68 -22.42
N MET A 92 -12.59 -3.83 -21.10
CA MET A 92 -13.79 -3.81 -20.26
C MET A 92 -14.12 -2.38 -19.85
N VAL A 93 -15.38 -1.99 -20.03
CA VAL A 93 -15.89 -0.72 -19.51
C VAL A 93 -16.28 -0.91 -18.04
N TRP A 94 -15.36 -0.54 -17.15
CA TRP A 94 -15.57 -0.56 -15.71
C TRP A 94 -16.49 0.58 -15.26
N ARG A 95 -17.75 0.26 -14.95
CA ARG A 95 -18.66 1.21 -14.29
C ARG A 95 -18.44 1.20 -12.78
N GLY A 96 -18.64 2.34 -12.12
CA GLY A 96 -18.40 2.52 -10.67
C GLY A 96 -18.94 1.38 -9.78
N PRO A 97 -20.22 0.97 -9.91
CA PRO A 97 -20.77 -0.14 -9.12
C PRO A 97 -20.05 -1.48 -9.33
N MET A 98 -19.55 -1.75 -10.54
CA MET A 98 -18.80 -2.97 -10.84
C MET A 98 -17.43 -2.96 -10.16
N VAL A 99 -16.79 -1.80 -10.13
CA VAL A 99 -15.50 -1.60 -9.46
C VAL A 99 -15.63 -1.82 -7.96
N VAL A 100 -16.65 -1.20 -7.33
CA VAL A 100 -16.93 -1.42 -5.91
C VAL A 100 -17.28 -2.88 -5.63
N GLY A 101 -18.09 -3.52 -6.48
CA GLY A 101 -18.44 -4.93 -6.36
C GLY A 101 -17.22 -5.87 -6.47
N ALA A 102 -16.34 -5.64 -7.46
CA ALA A 102 -15.12 -6.41 -7.64
C ALA A 102 -14.16 -6.24 -6.46
N PHE A 103 -14.01 -5.02 -5.94
CA PHE A 103 -13.22 -4.77 -4.73
C PHE A 103 -13.80 -5.51 -3.52
N GLN A 104 -15.12 -5.43 -3.30
CA GLN A 104 -15.79 -6.19 -2.24
C GLN A 104 -15.60 -7.69 -2.40
N GLN A 105 -15.63 -8.19 -3.63
CA GLN A 105 -15.36 -9.60 -3.94
C GLN A 105 -13.94 -9.99 -3.53
N MET A 106 -12.91 -9.22 -3.93
CA MET A 106 -11.52 -9.48 -3.52
C MET A 106 -11.36 -9.45 -1.99
N LEU A 107 -12.01 -8.50 -1.29
CA LEU A 107 -11.95 -8.40 0.16
C LEU A 107 -12.59 -9.60 0.87
N THR A 108 -13.73 -10.08 0.38
CA THR A 108 -14.57 -11.06 1.08
C THR A 108 -14.36 -12.50 0.62
N GLN A 109 -14.02 -12.70 -0.65
CA GLN A 109 -13.86 -14.00 -1.29
C GLN A 109 -12.40 -14.43 -1.45
N THR A 110 -11.41 -13.67 -0.98
CA THR A 110 -10.02 -14.17 -0.90
C THR A 110 -9.83 -14.96 0.39
N GLN A 111 -9.40 -16.22 0.25
CA GLN A 111 -9.03 -17.08 1.37
C GLN A 111 -7.56 -16.88 1.72
N TRP A 112 -7.30 -15.82 2.49
CA TRP A 112 -5.98 -15.58 3.08
C TRP A 112 -5.59 -16.70 4.05
N ASP A 113 -4.33 -17.11 4.02
CA ASP A 113 -3.77 -18.04 4.99
C ASP A 113 -3.08 -17.25 6.12
N ASN A 114 -3.86 -16.99 7.18
CA ASN A 114 -3.42 -16.49 8.49
C ASN A 114 -2.36 -15.37 8.44
N LEU A 115 -2.77 -14.16 8.02
CA LEU A 115 -1.89 -13.01 7.89
C LEU A 115 -1.74 -12.22 9.20
N ASP A 116 -0.52 -11.80 9.49
CA ASP A 116 -0.26 -10.76 10.48
C ASP A 116 -0.61 -9.39 9.90
N PHE A 117 -0.23 -9.13 8.65
CA PHE A 117 -0.51 -7.88 7.93
C PHE A 117 -1.11 -8.13 6.55
N LEU A 118 -2.18 -7.39 6.23
CA LEU A 118 -2.70 -7.25 4.88
C LEU A 118 -2.57 -5.77 4.45
N LEU A 119 -1.71 -5.51 3.48
CA LEU A 119 -1.57 -4.18 2.88
C LEU A 119 -2.53 -4.05 1.71
N ILE A 120 -3.30 -2.97 1.70
CA ILE A 120 -4.25 -2.66 0.62
C ILE A 120 -3.73 -1.48 -0.17
N ASP A 121 -3.35 -1.72 -1.43
CA ASP A 121 -2.90 -0.70 -2.35
C ASP A 121 -4.11 0.06 -2.89
N MET A 122 -4.45 1.19 -2.26
CA MET A 122 -5.67 1.94 -2.58
C MET A 122 -5.58 2.60 -3.96
N PRO A 123 -6.67 2.82 -4.70
CA PRO A 123 -6.64 3.70 -5.86
C PRO A 123 -6.24 5.14 -5.44
N PRO A 124 -5.68 5.96 -6.35
CA PRO A 124 -5.36 7.34 -6.03
C PRO A 124 -6.61 8.17 -5.70
N GLY A 125 -6.45 9.19 -4.86
CA GLY A 125 -7.51 10.13 -4.48
C GLY A 125 -8.31 9.72 -3.24
N THR A 126 -9.54 10.21 -3.14
CA THR A 126 -10.44 10.03 -1.98
C THR A 126 -11.83 9.59 -2.43
N GLY A 127 -11.91 8.47 -3.17
CA GLY A 127 -13.13 7.97 -3.80
C GLY A 127 -13.91 6.93 -2.97
N ASP A 128 -14.84 6.25 -3.63
CA ASP A 128 -15.78 5.31 -3.01
C ASP A 128 -15.12 4.03 -2.47
N ILE A 129 -13.98 3.60 -3.04
CA ILE A 129 -13.25 2.41 -2.58
C ILE A 129 -12.72 2.63 -1.15
N GLN A 130 -12.22 3.83 -0.86
CA GLN A 130 -11.70 4.21 0.45
C GLN A 130 -12.79 4.14 1.52
N LEU A 131 -13.97 4.70 1.22
CA LEU A 131 -15.13 4.64 2.11
C LEU A 131 -15.64 3.20 2.26
N THR A 132 -15.72 2.46 1.15
CA THR A 132 -16.14 1.05 1.15
C THR A 132 -15.22 0.21 2.03
N LEU A 133 -13.90 0.42 1.95
CA LEU A 133 -12.94 -0.28 2.79
C LEU A 133 -13.22 -0.02 4.27
N ALA A 134 -13.29 1.25 4.68
CA ALA A 134 -13.49 1.64 6.07
C ALA A 134 -14.84 1.16 6.63
N GLN A 135 -15.87 1.03 5.80
CA GLN A 135 -17.18 0.52 6.19
C GLN A 135 -17.27 -1.00 6.28
N LYS A 136 -16.42 -1.73 5.53
CA LYS A 136 -16.53 -3.19 5.41
C LYS A 136 -15.59 -3.95 6.34
N VAL A 137 -14.44 -3.39 6.67
CA VAL A 137 -13.42 -4.08 7.47
C VAL A 137 -12.78 -3.12 8.48
N PRO A 138 -12.40 -3.60 9.68
CA PRO A 138 -11.66 -2.80 10.63
C PRO A 138 -10.24 -2.57 10.10
N VAL A 139 -9.94 -1.34 9.70
CA VAL A 139 -8.61 -0.93 9.23
C VAL A 139 -7.77 -0.50 10.44
N ALA A 140 -6.63 -1.15 10.64
CA ALA A 140 -5.72 -0.88 11.77
C ALA A 140 -5.01 0.47 11.63
N GLY A 141 -4.86 0.96 10.40
CA GLY A 141 -4.43 2.31 10.11
C GLY A 141 -4.10 2.53 8.63
N ALA A 142 -3.76 3.77 8.30
CA ALA A 142 -3.40 4.19 6.95
C ALA A 142 -1.95 4.70 6.89
N VAL A 143 -1.23 4.31 5.83
CA VAL A 143 0.05 4.88 5.43
C VAL A 143 -0.19 5.78 4.22
N ILE A 144 0.24 7.04 4.33
CA ILE A 144 0.05 8.03 3.27
C ILE A 144 1.35 8.19 2.49
N VAL A 145 1.30 7.97 1.17
CA VAL A 145 2.43 8.14 0.27
C VAL A 145 2.30 9.48 -0.45
N THR A 146 3.35 10.28 -0.42
CA THR A 146 3.43 11.58 -1.09
C THR A 146 4.80 11.81 -1.71
N THR A 147 4.97 12.92 -2.43
CA THR A 147 6.28 13.48 -2.81
C THR A 147 6.42 14.88 -2.18
N PRO A 148 7.63 15.45 -2.09
CA PRO A 148 7.82 16.77 -1.47
C PRO A 148 7.14 17.94 -2.20
N GLN A 149 6.58 17.72 -3.39
CA GLN A 149 5.96 18.77 -4.22
C GLN A 149 4.68 19.30 -3.56
N ASP A 150 4.49 20.63 -3.53
CA ASP A 150 3.32 21.28 -2.94
C ASP A 150 1.97 20.68 -3.40
N ILE A 151 1.84 20.37 -4.70
CA ILE A 151 0.62 19.77 -5.25
C ILE A 151 0.39 18.37 -4.67
N ALA A 152 1.45 17.56 -4.53
CA ALA A 152 1.34 16.24 -3.92
C ALA A 152 0.93 16.35 -2.44
N LEU A 153 1.49 17.34 -1.73
CA LEU A 153 1.17 17.57 -0.33
C LEU A 153 -0.31 17.92 -0.15
N LEU A 154 -0.87 18.83 -0.95
CA LEU A 154 -2.29 19.18 -0.89
C LEU A 154 -3.21 17.95 -1.03
N ASP A 155 -2.88 17.02 -1.92
CA ASP A 155 -3.68 15.82 -2.07
C ASP A 155 -3.44 14.81 -0.94
N ALA A 156 -2.22 14.72 -0.39
CA ALA A 156 -1.93 13.92 0.80
C ALA A 156 -2.75 14.41 2.02
N ARG A 157 -2.89 15.74 2.19
CA ARG A 157 -3.78 16.34 3.20
C ARG A 157 -5.22 15.85 3.08
N LYS A 158 -5.77 15.86 1.87
CA LYS A 158 -7.14 15.33 1.60
C LYS A 158 -7.24 13.84 1.93
N GLY A 159 -6.21 13.06 1.61
CA GLY A 159 -6.14 11.64 1.95
C GLY A 159 -6.20 11.39 3.46
N ILE A 160 -5.44 12.16 4.24
CA ILE A 160 -5.44 12.11 5.71
C ILE A 160 -6.83 12.46 6.26
N GLU A 161 -7.41 13.57 5.80
CA GLU A 161 -8.73 14.02 6.22
C GLU A 161 -9.82 12.98 5.96
N MET A 162 -9.75 12.28 4.83
CA MET A 162 -10.70 11.22 4.51
C MET A 162 -10.63 10.07 5.53
N PHE A 163 -9.42 9.57 5.87
CA PHE A 163 -9.28 8.51 6.88
C PHE A 163 -9.69 8.96 8.28
N ARG A 164 -9.39 10.21 8.66
CA ARG A 164 -9.85 10.79 9.94
C ARG A 164 -11.37 10.82 10.03
N LYS A 165 -12.08 11.18 8.95
CA LYS A 165 -13.56 11.20 8.91
C LYS A 165 -14.20 9.83 9.12
N VAL A 166 -13.49 8.76 8.78
CA VAL A 166 -13.95 7.38 8.99
C VAL A 166 -13.27 6.70 10.18
N ASN A 167 -12.65 7.49 11.08
CA ASN A 167 -11.99 7.03 12.31
C ASN A 167 -10.88 5.99 12.08
N VAL A 168 -10.18 6.07 10.95
CA VAL A 168 -8.99 5.24 10.69
C VAL A 168 -7.74 6.05 11.05
N PRO A 169 -6.87 5.55 11.96
CA PRO A 169 -5.68 6.28 12.37
C PRO A 169 -4.66 6.34 11.23
N VAL A 170 -4.00 7.49 11.06
CA VAL A 170 -2.88 7.62 10.12
C VAL A 170 -1.59 7.24 10.85
N LEU A 171 -1.02 6.10 10.47
CA LEU A 171 0.20 5.54 11.07
C LEU A 171 1.43 6.41 10.76
N GLY A 172 1.39 7.09 9.62
CA GLY A 172 2.39 8.07 9.21
C GLY A 172 2.45 8.27 7.71
N VAL A 173 3.43 9.08 7.30
CA VAL A 173 3.66 9.50 5.92
C VAL A 173 4.97 8.93 5.41
N VAL A 174 4.96 8.39 4.20
CA VAL A 174 6.15 8.04 3.42
C VAL A 174 6.34 9.12 2.36
N GLU A 175 7.46 9.84 2.43
CA GLU A 175 7.85 10.81 1.41
C GLU A 175 8.72 10.11 0.36
N ASN A 176 8.13 9.82 -0.80
CA ASN A 176 8.82 9.19 -1.90
C ASN A 176 9.51 10.24 -2.79
N MET A 177 10.53 9.82 -3.53
CA MET A 177 11.29 10.67 -4.45
C MET A 177 11.85 11.93 -3.77
N SER A 178 12.29 11.81 -2.51
CA SER A 178 12.69 12.94 -1.68
C SER A 178 14.04 13.54 -2.09
N LEU A 179 14.96 12.69 -2.56
CA LEU A 179 16.32 13.07 -2.92
C LEU A 179 16.80 12.25 -4.11
N TYR A 180 17.40 12.92 -5.09
CA TYR A 180 18.12 12.27 -6.18
C TYR A 180 19.61 12.28 -5.86
N HIS A 181 20.26 11.11 -5.98
CA HIS A 181 21.71 10.99 -5.89
C HIS A 181 22.27 10.64 -7.27
N CYS A 182 23.13 11.48 -7.83
CA CYS A 182 23.75 11.25 -9.11
C CYS A 182 24.84 10.17 -8.99
N GLU A 183 24.61 9.01 -9.62
CA GLU A 183 25.56 7.88 -9.60
C GLU A 183 26.92 8.21 -10.25
N ASN A 184 26.97 9.22 -11.13
CA ASN A 184 28.20 9.57 -11.84
C ASN A 184 29.09 10.57 -11.07
N CYS A 185 28.52 11.47 -10.27
CA CYS A 185 29.28 12.53 -9.61
C CYS A 185 29.02 12.69 -8.10
N GLY A 186 28.10 11.91 -7.53
CA GLY A 186 27.72 11.98 -6.11
C GLY A 186 26.90 13.22 -5.73
N HIS A 187 26.47 14.03 -6.70
CA HIS A 187 25.64 15.20 -6.42
C HIS A 187 24.26 14.78 -5.92
N GLU A 188 23.82 15.40 -4.83
CA GLU A 188 22.49 15.22 -4.27
C GLU A 188 21.60 16.42 -4.59
N ALA A 189 20.38 16.14 -5.07
CA ALA A 189 19.41 17.17 -5.43
C ALA A 189 18.01 16.80 -4.93
N ALA A 190 17.38 17.73 -4.21
CA ALA A 190 15.97 17.63 -3.83
C ALA A 190 15.08 18.12 -4.98
N ILE A 191 15.00 17.32 -6.07
CA ILE A 191 14.33 17.69 -7.34
C ILE A 191 12.89 18.17 -7.12
N PHE A 192 12.21 17.60 -6.12
CA PHE A 192 10.81 17.85 -5.84
C PHE A 192 10.55 18.73 -4.62
N GLY A 193 11.60 19.28 -4.01
CA GLY A 193 11.52 20.06 -2.77
C GLY A 193 11.92 19.25 -1.53
N THR A 194 11.84 19.88 -0.36
CA THR A 194 12.23 19.30 0.93
C THR A 194 11.22 19.65 2.01
N GLY A 195 11.06 18.77 3.00
CA GLY A 195 10.30 19.08 4.23
C GLY A 195 8.78 18.99 4.09
N GLY A 196 8.27 18.50 2.96
CA GLY A 196 6.84 18.34 2.73
C GLY A 196 6.22 17.32 3.68
N GLY A 197 6.87 16.18 3.86
CA GLY A 197 6.48 15.15 4.82
C GLY A 197 6.51 15.64 6.27
N ASP A 198 7.51 16.45 6.64
CA ASP A 198 7.60 17.03 8.00
C ASP A 198 6.45 18.00 8.27
N SER A 199 6.12 18.85 7.30
CA SER A 199 4.98 19.75 7.40
C SER A 199 3.67 19.00 7.59
N ILE A 200 3.44 17.91 6.85
CA ILE A 200 2.25 17.07 7.02
C ILE A 200 2.25 16.38 8.38
N ALA A 201 3.40 15.82 8.78
CA ALA A 201 3.54 15.13 10.07
C ALA A 201 3.20 16.06 11.24
N GLN A 202 3.72 17.29 11.22
CA GLN A 202 3.45 18.29 12.24
C GLN A 202 1.99 18.76 12.24
N GLU A 203 1.40 19.01 11.07
CA GLU A 203 0.02 19.53 10.97
C GLU A 203 -1.03 18.54 11.47
N TYR A 204 -0.81 17.24 11.21
CA TYR A 204 -1.79 16.20 11.53
C TYR A 204 -1.46 15.38 12.77
N ASP A 205 -0.45 15.78 13.53
CA ASP A 205 0.04 15.06 14.71
C ASP A 205 0.33 13.58 14.38
N THR A 206 1.14 13.39 13.34
CA THR A 206 1.59 12.08 12.88
C THR A 206 3.10 12.09 12.67
N GLN A 207 3.65 11.05 12.05
CA GLN A 207 5.09 10.88 11.89
C GLN A 207 5.49 10.67 10.43
N VAL A 208 6.74 11.04 10.11
CA VAL A 208 7.39 10.59 8.88
C VAL A 208 7.95 9.18 9.12
N LEU A 209 7.37 8.20 8.42
CA LEU A 209 7.81 6.81 8.49
C LEU A 209 9.16 6.64 7.82
N GLY A 210 9.34 7.26 6.65
CA GLY A 210 10.61 7.24 5.94
C GLY A 210 10.60 8.13 4.70
N ARG A 211 11.80 8.30 4.15
CA ARG A 211 12.05 9.07 2.93
C ARG A 211 12.76 8.18 1.93
N LEU A 212 12.20 8.03 0.74
CA LEU A 212 12.76 7.17 -0.29
C LEU A 212 13.42 8.01 -1.39
N PRO A 213 14.63 7.63 -1.84
CA PRO A 213 15.32 8.37 -2.88
C PRO A 213 14.63 8.18 -4.24
N LEU A 214 14.82 9.15 -5.13
CA LEU A 214 14.57 8.98 -6.55
C LEU A 214 15.79 8.30 -7.17
N THR A 215 15.75 6.99 -7.35
CA THR A 215 16.83 6.23 -7.98
C THR A 215 16.31 5.30 -9.08
N LEU A 216 17.14 5.08 -10.10
CA LEU A 216 16.82 4.24 -11.24
C LEU A 216 16.64 2.77 -10.83
N SER A 217 17.41 2.29 -9.85
CA SER A 217 17.35 0.90 -9.40
C SER A 217 15.97 0.51 -8.88
N ILE A 218 15.29 1.39 -8.13
CA ILE A 218 13.90 1.15 -7.68
C ILE A 218 12.99 0.87 -8.87
N ARG A 219 13.05 1.72 -9.89
CA ARG A 219 12.23 1.56 -11.11
C ARG A 219 12.54 0.24 -11.80
N GLU A 220 13.81 -0.02 -12.10
CA GLU A 220 14.23 -1.20 -12.87
C GLU A 220 13.88 -2.51 -12.19
N LEU A 221 14.17 -2.59 -10.89
CA LEU A 221 13.92 -3.78 -10.09
C LEU A 221 12.42 -4.03 -9.93
N THR A 222 11.64 -3.01 -9.60
CA THR A 222 10.18 -3.12 -9.48
C THR A 222 9.51 -3.44 -10.83
N ASP A 223 9.89 -2.79 -11.93
CA ASP A 223 9.34 -3.05 -13.27
C ASP A 223 9.66 -4.47 -13.75
N SER A 224 10.81 -5.03 -13.34
CA SER A 224 11.23 -6.40 -13.67
C SER A 224 10.53 -7.48 -12.84
N GLY A 225 9.65 -7.09 -11.91
CA GLY A 225 8.95 -8.02 -11.02
C GLY A 225 9.80 -8.54 -9.87
N ARG A 226 10.92 -7.87 -9.55
CA ARG A 226 11.83 -8.23 -8.46
C ARG A 226 12.10 -6.99 -7.60
N PRO A 227 11.17 -6.57 -6.74
CA PRO A 227 11.27 -5.33 -5.98
C PRO A 227 12.58 -5.22 -5.18
N SER A 228 13.01 -4.00 -4.88
CA SER A 228 14.30 -3.70 -4.23
C SER A 228 14.56 -4.55 -2.98
N VAL A 229 13.55 -4.74 -2.11
CA VAL A 229 13.70 -5.54 -0.88
C VAL A 229 14.09 -6.99 -1.16
N VAL A 230 13.67 -7.56 -2.29
CA VAL A 230 14.01 -8.93 -2.70
C VAL A 230 15.33 -8.97 -3.45
N SER A 231 15.55 -8.02 -4.35
CA SER A 231 16.73 -8.01 -5.23
C SER A 231 18.01 -7.57 -4.53
N GLU A 232 17.91 -6.63 -3.60
CA GLU A 232 19.03 -6.01 -2.89
C GLU A 232 18.74 -5.93 -1.38
N PRO A 233 18.65 -7.05 -0.64
CA PRO A 233 18.21 -7.04 0.77
C PRO A 233 19.08 -6.16 1.69
N GLU A 234 20.39 -6.11 1.41
CA GLU A 234 21.36 -5.31 2.16
C GLU A 234 21.51 -3.88 1.61
N GLY A 235 20.79 -3.53 0.54
CA GLY A 235 20.86 -2.22 -0.11
C GLY A 235 20.22 -1.11 0.75
N SER A 236 20.66 0.13 0.54
CA SER A 236 20.18 1.30 1.30
C SER A 236 18.67 1.52 1.18
N VAL A 237 18.11 1.27 -0.01
CA VAL A 237 16.66 1.32 -0.25
C VAL A 237 15.93 0.27 0.59
N SER A 238 16.42 -0.97 0.61
CA SER A 238 15.82 -2.07 1.36
C SER A 238 15.90 -1.84 2.87
N GLN A 239 17.03 -1.33 3.36
CA GLN A 239 17.17 -0.89 4.75
C GLN A 239 16.19 0.23 5.11
N THR A 240 15.94 1.16 4.19
CA THR A 240 14.94 2.22 4.38
C THR A 240 13.54 1.62 4.49
N PHE A 241 13.18 0.66 3.63
CA PHE A 241 11.90 -0.05 3.74
C PHE A 241 11.80 -0.89 5.01
N ALA A 242 12.89 -1.51 5.48
CA ALA A 242 12.92 -2.23 6.75
C ALA A 242 12.64 -1.29 7.94
N ALA A 243 13.23 -0.10 7.95
CA ALA A 243 12.95 0.91 8.97
C ALA A 243 11.49 1.42 8.92
N ILE A 244 10.93 1.60 7.72
CA ILE A 244 9.51 1.94 7.54
C ILE A 244 8.62 0.81 8.08
N ALA A 245 8.91 -0.44 7.73
CA ALA A 245 8.18 -1.62 8.19
C ALA A 245 8.16 -1.73 9.72
N GLN A 246 9.31 -1.50 10.35
CA GLN A 246 9.42 -1.50 11.81
C GLN A 246 8.52 -0.44 12.44
N LYS A 247 8.60 0.82 11.99
CA LYS A 247 7.75 1.90 12.52
C LYS A 247 6.26 1.63 12.31
N VAL A 248 5.89 1.04 11.17
CA VAL A 248 4.50 0.66 10.88
C VAL A 248 4.02 -0.42 11.86
N ALA A 249 4.83 -1.46 12.10
CA ALA A 249 4.49 -2.52 13.04
C ALA A 249 4.39 -2.00 14.49
N GLU A 250 5.29 -1.10 14.89
CA GLU A 250 5.26 -0.43 16.20
C GLU A 250 4.00 0.45 16.35
N ALA A 251 3.65 1.25 15.34
CA ALA A 251 2.46 2.11 15.37
C ALA A 251 1.16 1.31 15.46
N VAL A 252 1.06 0.18 14.73
CA VAL A 252 -0.10 -0.73 14.82
C VAL A 252 -0.19 -1.39 16.20
N SER A 253 0.94 -1.69 16.82
CA SER A 253 0.97 -2.30 18.16
C SER A 253 0.58 -1.29 19.25
N ALA A 254 1.02 -0.03 19.13
CA ALA A 254 0.67 1.04 20.06
C ALA A 254 -0.84 1.36 20.03
N ASN A 255 -1.46 1.38 18.84
CA ASN A 255 -2.88 1.69 18.68
C ASN A 255 -3.83 0.58 19.19
N GLN A 256 -3.32 -0.62 19.48
CA GLN A 256 -4.14 -1.69 20.08
C GLN A 256 -4.45 -1.46 21.57
N GLY A 257 -3.83 -0.45 22.19
CA GLY A 257 -4.14 -0.03 23.56
C GLY A 257 -5.44 0.76 23.71
N ASP A 258 -5.97 1.37 22.64
CA ASP A 258 -7.17 2.21 22.63
C ASP A 258 -8.11 1.80 21.48
N GLY A 259 -8.80 0.66 21.64
CA GLY A 259 -9.86 0.27 20.71
C GLY A 259 -11.10 1.18 20.89
N PRO A 260 -11.78 1.63 19.81
CA PRO A 260 -12.97 2.45 19.94
C PRO A 260 -14.09 1.67 20.61
N THR A 261 -14.57 2.15 21.77
CA THR A 261 -15.84 1.74 22.36
C THR A 261 -16.96 2.24 21.46
N ILE A 262 -17.46 1.38 20.57
CA ILE A 262 -18.70 1.65 19.86
C ILE A 262 -19.84 1.49 20.86
N SER A 263 -20.23 2.60 21.48
CA SER A 263 -21.47 2.68 22.25
C SER A 263 -22.64 2.81 21.29
N PHE A 264 -23.45 1.77 21.17
CA PHE A 264 -24.79 1.91 20.61
C PHE A 264 -25.68 2.54 21.68
N SER A 265 -26.16 3.77 21.44
CA SER A 265 -27.31 4.29 22.16
C SER A 265 -28.56 3.59 21.60
N GLU A 266 -29.32 2.92 22.47
CA GLU A 266 -30.69 2.44 22.18
C GLU A 266 -31.63 3.57 21.74
#